data_AF-A0A9E3GUV4-F1
#
_entry.id   AF-A0A9E3GUV4-F1
#
_cell.length_a   1.000
_cell.length_b   1.000
_cell.length_c   1.000
_cell.angle_alpha   90.00
_cell.angle_beta   90.00
_cell.angle_gamma   90.00
#
_symmetry.space_group_name_H-M   'P 1'
#
loop_
_entity.id
_entity.type
_entity.pdbx_description
1 polymer ?
#
loop_
_entity_poly.entity_id
_entity_poly.type
_entity_poly.pdbx_seq_one_letter_code
_entity_poly.pdbx_strand_id
1 'polypeptide(L)'
;MAIGSTQPFRPAGTVSLASGTSSASIALAGGGETVVVTNTTAALAFVRFGADPSVAATSADMPVLPGARVMLAANPLITYAASILASGSGGVLFTRGDGSYI
;
A
#
# COMPACT_ATOMS: atom_id res chain seq x y z
N MET A 1 -3.32 -15.09 -27.36
CA MET A 1 -3.50 -14.59 -25.98
C MET A 1 -2.23 -13.87 -25.59
N ALA A 2 -2.31 -12.57 -25.29
CA ALA A 2 -1.14 -11.81 -24.85
C ALA A 2 -0.66 -12.40 -23.52
N ILE A 3 0.53 -13.00 -23.53
CA ILE A 3 1.30 -13.28 -22.32
C ILE A 3 1.52 -11.91 -21.66
N GLY A 4 0.78 -11.64 -20.58
CA GLY A 4 0.90 -10.41 -19.84
C GLY A 4 2.37 -10.21 -19.48
N SER A 5 2.94 -9.08 -19.89
CA SER A 5 4.31 -8.73 -19.54
C SER A 5 4.44 -8.82 -18.02
N THR A 6 5.09 -9.86 -17.52
CA THR A 6 5.47 -9.95 -16.12
C THR A 6 6.62 -8.98 -15.95
N GLN A 7 6.32 -7.68 -15.87
CA GLN A 7 7.30 -6.75 -15.35
C GLN A 7 7.67 -7.26 -13.96
N PRO A 8 8.92 -7.70 -13.74
CA PRO A 8 9.30 -8.28 -12.46
C PRO A 8 9.13 -7.20 -11.40
N PHE A 9 8.24 -7.42 -10.43
CA PHE A 9 8.12 -6.53 -9.28
C PHE A 9 9.41 -6.65 -8.46
N ARG A 10 10.20 -5.56 -8.45
CA ARG A 10 11.45 -5.48 -7.70
C ARG A 10 11.21 -4.62 -6.45
N PRO A 11 11.13 -5.21 -5.25
CA PRO A 11 10.86 -4.45 -4.04
C PRO A 11 12.06 -3.58 -3.66
N ALA A 12 11.86 -2.27 -3.58
CA ALA A 12 12.86 -1.28 -3.16
C ALA A 12 12.87 -1.09 -1.62
N GLY A 13 11.70 -1.20 -0.98
CA GLY A 13 11.55 -1.01 0.46
C GLY A 13 10.18 -1.44 0.94
N THR A 14 10.11 -1.98 2.16
CA THR A 14 8.85 -2.34 2.83
C THR A 14 8.70 -1.56 4.12
N VAL A 15 7.53 -0.97 4.34
CA VAL A 15 7.15 -0.30 5.58
C VAL A 15 5.92 -0.97 6.16
N SER A 16 5.85 -1.03 7.49
CA SER A 16 4.70 -1.57 8.23
C SER A 16 3.96 -0.44 8.90
N LEU A 17 2.69 -0.26 8.56
CA LEU A 17 1.80 0.71 9.19
C LEU A 17 0.90 -0.01 10.19
N ALA A 18 1.00 0.37 11.46
CA ALA A 18 0.02 0.00 12.47
C ALA A 18 -1.29 0.75 12.18
N SER A 19 -2.24 0.05 11.57
CA SER A 19 -3.56 0.55 11.21
C SER A 19 -4.57 0.16 12.28
N GLY A 20 -5.54 1.04 12.53
CA GLY A 20 -6.68 0.78 13.40
C GLY A 20 -7.96 1.30 12.78
N THR A 21 -9.01 1.47 13.58
CA THR A 21 -10.27 2.13 13.16
C THR A 21 -10.14 3.64 12.95
N SER A 22 -8.94 4.20 13.15
CA SER A 22 -8.60 5.57 12.81
C SER A 22 -7.58 5.57 11.69
N SER A 23 -7.64 6.58 10.83
CA SER A 23 -6.66 6.74 9.75
C SER A 23 -5.27 6.92 10.32
N ALA A 24 -4.33 6.09 9.88
CA ALA A 24 -2.90 6.29 10.13
C ALA A 24 -2.20 6.47 8.78
N SER A 25 -1.10 7.23 8.76
CA SER A 25 -0.27 7.43 7.57
C SER A 25 1.19 7.09 7.86
N ILE A 26 1.90 6.64 6.83
CA ILE A 26 3.32 6.33 6.88
C ILE A 26 4.01 6.77 5.59
N ALA A 27 5.26 7.21 5.71
CA ALA A 27 6.11 7.45 4.56
C ALA A 27 6.47 6.10 3.91
N LEU A 28 6.32 6.02 2.60
CA LEU A 28 6.74 4.87 1.81
C LEU A 28 8.27 4.88 1.69
N ALA A 29 8.90 3.73 1.96
CA ALA A 29 10.34 3.58 1.78
C ALA A 29 10.68 3.26 0.33
N GLY A 30 11.61 4.04 -0.25
CA GLY A 30 12.13 3.82 -1.59
C GLY A 30 11.31 4.44 -2.73
N GLY A 31 11.88 4.37 -3.93
CA GLY A 31 11.25 4.82 -5.17
C GLY A 31 10.38 3.76 -5.81
N GLY A 32 9.51 4.18 -6.71
CA GLY A 32 8.98 3.32 -7.76
C GLY A 32 7.51 3.51 -8.13
N GLU A 33 7.16 3.01 -9.30
CA GLU A 33 5.85 3.21 -9.95
C GLU A 33 4.75 2.30 -9.42
N THR A 34 5.08 1.35 -8.53
CA THR A 34 4.11 0.38 -8.01
C THR A 34 4.29 0.16 -6.50
N VAL A 35 3.17 -0.10 -5.83
CA VAL A 35 3.11 -0.44 -4.41
C VAL A 35 2.32 -1.73 -4.25
N VAL A 36 2.93 -2.72 -3.61
CA VAL A 36 2.24 -3.89 -3.10
C VAL A 36 1.77 -3.61 -1.69
N VAL A 37 0.46 -3.65 -1.49
CA VAL A 37 -0.20 -3.54 -0.21
C VAL A 37 -0.52 -4.94 0.27
N THR A 38 -0.05 -5.32 1.45
CA THR A 38 -0.37 -6.60 2.07
C THR A 38 -1.08 -6.36 3.39
N ASN A 39 -2.34 -6.80 3.48
CA ASN A 39 -3.11 -6.74 4.70
C ASN A 39 -2.88 -8.04 5.50
N THR A 40 -2.15 -7.96 6.60
CA THR A 40 -1.90 -9.13 7.46
C THR A 40 -2.97 -9.30 8.55
N THR A 41 -3.98 -8.43 8.56
CA THR A 41 -5.05 -8.43 9.56
C THR A 41 -6.23 -9.30 9.15
N ALA A 42 -7.08 -9.61 10.12
CA ALA A 42 -8.35 -10.32 9.91
C ALA A 42 -9.50 -9.39 9.49
N ALA A 43 -9.28 -8.08 9.44
CA ALA A 43 -10.28 -7.07 9.09
C ALA A 43 -9.98 -6.45 7.72
N LEU A 44 -11.00 -5.88 7.09
CA LEU A 44 -10.86 -5.23 5.79
C LEU A 44 -10.10 -3.91 5.98
N ALA A 45 -9.05 -3.69 5.18
CA ALA A 45 -8.26 -2.47 5.19
C ALA A 45 -8.69 -1.57 4.03
N PHE A 46 -8.84 -0.28 4.28
CA PHE A 46 -9.01 0.72 3.24
C PHE A 46 -7.74 1.53 3.14
N VAL A 47 -7.23 1.68 1.92
CA VAL A 47 -5.93 2.27 1.66
C VAL A 47 -6.06 3.45 0.73
N ARG A 48 -5.33 4.52 1.05
CA ARG A 48 -5.19 5.71 0.23
C ARG A 48 -3.73 6.10 0.09
N PHE A 49 -3.37 6.60 -1.08
CA PHE A 49 -2.03 7.11 -1.37
C PHE A 49 -2.04 8.63 -1.51
N GLY A 50 -0.92 9.27 -1.12
CA GLY A 50 -0.77 10.72 -1.18
C GLY A 50 0.69 11.16 -1.25
N ALA A 51 0.90 12.43 -1.56
CA ALA A 51 2.23 13.06 -1.63
C ALA A 51 2.64 13.77 -0.32
N ASP A 52 1.72 13.87 0.64
CA ASP A 52 1.88 14.62 1.89
C ASP A 52 1.53 13.74 3.10
N PRO A 53 2.18 13.94 4.27
CA PRO A 53 1.83 13.23 5.50
C PRO A 53 0.38 13.41 5.96
N SER A 54 -0.31 14.46 5.51
CA SER A 54 -1.72 14.73 5.81
C SER A 54 -2.70 13.79 5.10
N VAL A 55 -2.23 12.83 4.30
CA VAL A 55 -3.09 11.84 3.66
C VAL A 55 -3.84 11.03 4.72
N ALA A 56 -5.17 10.99 4.59
CA ALA A 56 -6.04 10.23 5.48
C ALA A 56 -6.90 9.26 4.66
N ALA A 57 -6.87 8.00 5.08
CA ALA A 57 -7.71 6.95 4.50
C ALA A 57 -9.08 6.91 5.20
N THR A 58 -10.11 6.60 4.42
CA THR A 58 -11.51 6.51 4.81
C THR A 58 -12.09 5.16 4.35
N SER A 59 -13.26 4.79 4.87
CA SER A 59 -13.96 3.56 4.45
C SER A 59 -14.50 3.59 3.02
N ALA A 60 -14.34 4.71 2.30
CA ALA A 60 -14.69 4.85 0.89
C ALA A 60 -13.48 4.64 -0.06
N ASP A 61 -12.27 4.54 0.50
CA ASP A 61 -11.06 4.34 -0.29
C ASP A 61 -10.88 2.87 -0.73
N MET A 62 -9.75 2.53 -1.35
CA MET A 62 -9.53 1.21 -1.95
C MET A 62 -9.57 0.09 -0.88
N PRO A 63 -10.51 -0.88 -0.97
CA PRO A 63 -10.57 -1.99 -0.04
C PRO A 63 -9.51 -3.05 -0.37
N VAL A 64 -8.86 -3.57 0.67
CA VAL A 64 -7.92 -4.70 0.65
C VAL A 64 -8.43 -5.75 1.61
N LEU A 65 -8.78 -6.91 1.07
CA LEU A 65 -9.35 -8.01 1.84
C LEU A 65 -8.36 -8.49 2.93
N PRO A 66 -8.88 -9.04 4.05
CA PRO A 66 -8.07 -9.70 5.06
C PRO A 66 -7.15 -10.77 4.45
N GLY A 67 -5.88 -10.79 4.85
CA GLY A 67 -4.90 -11.78 4.38
C GLY A 67 -4.53 -11.68 2.89
N ALA A 68 -5.02 -10.68 2.17
CA ALA A 68 -4.75 -10.50 0.75
C ALA A 68 -3.59 -9.54 0.51
N ARG A 69 -2.99 -9.67 -0.69
CA ARG A 69 -2.05 -8.70 -1.25
C ARG A 69 -2.59 -8.13 -2.55
N VAL A 70 -2.45 -6.84 -2.75
CA VAL A 70 -2.88 -6.13 -3.95
C VAL A 70 -1.73 -5.26 -4.44
N MET A 71 -1.47 -5.30 -5.74
CA MET A 71 -0.49 -4.44 -6.38
C MET A 71 -1.22 -3.26 -7.02
N LEU A 72 -0.84 -2.05 -6.64
CA LEU A 72 -1.40 -0.80 -7.14
C LEU A 72 -0.31 -0.02 -7.87
N ALA A 73 -0.68 0.62 -8.97
CA ALA A 73 0.18 1.63 -9.58
C ALA A 73 0.21 2.85 -8.66
N ALA A 74 1.40 3.31 -8.33
CA ALA A 74 1.65 4.47 -7.49
C ALA A 74 2.65 5.37 -8.19
N ASN A 75 2.20 6.55 -8.62
CA ASN A 75 3.07 7.55 -9.24
C ASN A 75 4.27 7.87 -8.29
N PRO A 76 5.46 8.20 -8.82
CA PRO A 76 6.65 8.53 -8.04
C PRO A 76 6.45 9.73 -7.10
N LEU A 77 5.49 10.61 -7.41
CA LEU A 77 5.06 11.70 -6.55
C LEU A 77 4.37 11.24 -5.25
N ILE A 78 3.90 9.99 -5.21
CA ILE A 78 3.31 9.38 -4.02
C ILE A 78 4.45 8.96 -3.08
N THR A 79 4.47 9.59 -1.91
CA THR A 79 5.47 9.42 -0.86
C THR A 79 4.87 8.91 0.44
N TYR A 80 3.55 8.98 0.59
CA TYR A 80 2.82 8.52 1.78
C TYR A 80 1.71 7.56 1.42
N ALA A 81 1.51 6.57 2.29
CA ALA A 81 0.34 5.71 2.29
C ALA A 81 -0.40 5.88 3.61
N ALA A 82 -1.72 5.96 3.53
CA ALA A 82 -2.60 5.89 4.67
C ALA A 82 -3.47 4.64 4.61
N SER A 83 -3.78 4.10 5.78
CA SER A 83 -4.75 3.03 5.91
C SER A 83 -5.59 3.14 7.15
N ILE A 84 -6.81 2.60 7.04
CA ILE A 84 -7.78 2.44 8.10
C ILE A 84 -8.34 1.03 8.01
N LEU A 85 -8.59 0.39 9.15
CA LEU A 85 -9.27 -0.90 9.22
C LEU A 85 -10.76 -0.68 9.50
N ALA A 86 -11.59 -1.49 8.87
CA ALA A 86 -13.03 -1.52 9.14
C ALA A 86 -13.33 -1.87 10.61
N SER A 87 -12.44 -2.66 11.24
CA SER A 87 -12.52 -3.01 12.66
C SER A 87 -11.16 -3.48 13.18
N GLY A 88 -10.96 -3.36 14.50
CA GLY A 88 -9.74 -3.83 15.17
C GLY A 88 -8.49 -3.01 14.85
N SER A 89 -7.34 -3.65 15.05
CA SER A 89 -6.01 -3.06 14.83
C SER A 89 -5.05 -4.11 14.30
N GLY A 90 -4.09 -3.72 13.48
CA GLY A 90 -3.03 -4.61 12.99
C GLY A 90 -2.13 -3.95 11.94
N GLY A 91 -1.25 -4.75 11.35
CA GLY A 91 -0.26 -4.27 10.38
C GLY A 91 -0.78 -4.30 8.95
N VAL A 92 -0.58 -3.20 8.21
CA VAL A 92 -0.64 -3.19 6.75
C VAL A 92 0.77 -2.92 6.24
N LEU A 93 1.28 -3.83 5.41
CA LEU A 93 2.61 -3.72 4.83
C LEU A 93 2.50 -3.05 3.47
N PHE A 94 3.35 -2.06 3.23
CA PHE A 94 3.48 -1.38 1.95
C PHE A 94 4.87 -1.61 1.40
N THR A 95 4.95 -2.24 0.24
CA THR A 95 6.22 -2.49 -0.44
C THR A 95 6.24 -1.73 -1.76
N ARG A 96 7.18 -0.80 -1.93
CA ARG A 96 7.38 -0.08 -3.19
C ARG A 96 8.27 -0.86 -4.14
N GLY A 97 8.06 -0.71 -5.44
CA GLY A 97 8.94 -1.22 -6.48
C GLY A 97 8.60 -0.65 -7.86
N ASP A 98 9.55 -0.64 -8.78
CA ASP A 98 9.36 -0.17 -10.17
C ASP A 98 9.87 -1.15 -11.22
N GLY A 99 10.47 -2.26 -10.81
CA GLY A 99 10.97 -3.26 -11.74
C GLY A 99 12.24 -2.85 -12.51
N SER A 100 12.77 -1.65 -12.31
CA SER A 100 14.06 -1.22 -12.84
C SER A 100 15.15 -1.26 -11.76
N TYR A 101 16.30 -1.81 -12.11
CA TYR A 101 17.56 -1.59 -11.40
C TYR A 101 18.69 -1.85 -12.39
N ILE A 102 19.67 -0.94 -12.38
CA ILE A 102 20.99 -1.01 -13.02
C ILE A 102 22.03 -1.63 -12.11
#